data_AF-A0A6V7Y7T4-F1
#
_entry.id   AF-A0A6V7Y7T4-F1
#
_cell.length_a   1.000
_cell.length_b   1.000
_cell.length_c   1.000
_cell.angle_alpha   90.00
_cell.angle_beta   90.00
_cell.angle_gamma   90.00
#
_symmetry.space_group_name_H-M   'P 1'
#
loop_
_entity.id
_entity.type
_entity.pdbx_description
1 polymer ?
#
loop_
_entity_poly.entity_id
_entity_poly.type
_entity_poly.pdbx_seq_one_letter_code
_entity_poly.pdbx_strand_id
1 'polypeptide(L)'
;MNDKIAVDNLFPALVKFYADVESTGSNTEFYDKFNIRRNIQVIFRSMWMDLAHRKRMVQFAEESSPDFYRFLNMVINDTTFLLDESLEKLKRINEIETQMSNEVGWNSLREEERQHRSELLGDAKRQVRIWLRFGTETMELFVTLTGDAPQIFLQEALGDRVAAMLNNNIVQLCGPKCSQLKVQDAKKRFNWDPRKLTELIVKVIFLSFNRYIYYQFMSTSILLLVILPNKLHKMSVLILLLLSIQSLNVSRKNQFCLSVSLNHSKIWLSKRRKPTMRKLSSKRNLKMRFQMNSEMKFFSH
;
A
#
# COMPACT_ATOMS: atom_id res chain seq x y z
N MET A 1 -0.23 -29.32 -5.94
CA MET A 1 0.35 -28.17 -5.21
C MET A 1 0.59 -28.45 -3.73
N ASN A 2 0.03 -29.49 -3.11
CA ASN A 2 0.20 -29.77 -1.66
C ASN A 2 1.40 -30.67 -1.33
N ASP A 3 2.28 -30.92 -2.30
CA ASP A 3 3.53 -31.63 -2.03
C ASP A 3 4.41 -30.78 -1.10
N LYS A 4 4.97 -31.40 -0.06
CA LYS A 4 5.73 -30.69 0.98
C LYS A 4 6.96 -29.98 0.41
N ILE A 5 7.66 -30.59 -0.55
CA ILE A 5 8.84 -29.99 -1.19
C ILE A 5 8.43 -28.73 -1.94
N ALA A 6 7.31 -28.78 -2.65
CA ALA A 6 6.77 -27.63 -3.36
C ALA A 6 6.37 -26.51 -2.41
N VAL A 7 5.67 -26.82 -1.30
CA VAL A 7 5.31 -25.82 -0.28
C VAL A 7 6.56 -25.15 0.29
N ASP A 8 7.55 -25.93 0.71
CA ASP A 8 8.70 -25.42 1.45
C ASP A 8 9.67 -24.60 0.58
N ASN A 9 9.81 -24.95 -0.71
CA ASN A 9 10.92 -24.47 -1.56
C ASN A 9 10.50 -23.63 -2.77
N LEU A 10 9.26 -23.75 -3.27
CA LEU A 10 8.87 -23.06 -4.51
C LEU A 10 8.92 -21.54 -4.36
N PHE A 11 8.37 -20.99 -3.28
CA PHE A 11 8.39 -19.54 -3.05
C PHE A 11 9.80 -18.99 -2.88
N PRO A 12 10.66 -19.54 -1.98
CA PRO A 12 12.06 -19.11 -1.87
C PRO A 12 12.83 -19.15 -3.19
N ALA A 13 12.69 -20.22 -3.96
CA ALA A 13 13.37 -20.37 -5.24
C ALA A 13 12.93 -19.30 -6.26
N LEU A 14 11.63 -19.03 -6.32
CA LEU A 14 11.08 -18.00 -7.21
C LEU A 14 11.45 -16.58 -6.77
N VAL A 15 11.51 -16.29 -5.46
CA VAL A 15 11.99 -15.00 -4.93
C VAL A 15 13.44 -14.76 -5.37
N LYS A 16 14.30 -15.76 -5.18
CA LYS A 16 15.70 -15.68 -5.60
C LYS A 16 15.82 -15.48 -7.11
N PHE A 17 15.09 -16.29 -7.89
CA PHE A 17 15.10 -16.19 -9.35
C PHE A 17 14.58 -14.84 -9.85
N TYR A 18 13.53 -14.30 -9.25
CA TYR A 18 12.99 -12.96 -9.59
C TYR A 18 14.09 -11.89 -9.52
N ALA A 19 14.93 -11.98 -8.49
CA ALA A 19 16.01 -11.05 -8.25
C ALA A 19 17.25 -11.32 -9.12
N ASP A 20 17.51 -12.59 -9.49
CA ASP A 20 18.65 -12.98 -10.34
C ASP A 20 18.46 -12.57 -11.82
N VAL A 21 17.21 -12.45 -12.28
CA VAL A 21 16.85 -12.18 -13.69
C VAL A 21 17.11 -10.71 -14.14
N GLU A 22 18.01 -9.98 -13.48
CA GLU A 22 18.30 -8.58 -13.85
C GLU A 22 19.08 -8.46 -15.17
N SER A 23 19.93 -9.43 -15.49
CA SER A 23 20.59 -9.56 -16.80
C SER A 23 20.37 -10.97 -17.33
N THR A 24 19.89 -11.07 -18.56
CA THR A 24 19.68 -12.36 -19.24
C THR A 24 20.68 -12.57 -20.37
N GLY A 25 21.54 -11.57 -20.66
CA GLY A 25 22.58 -11.63 -21.68
C GLY A 25 22.06 -11.61 -23.12
N SER A 26 20.76 -11.37 -23.33
CA SER A 26 20.12 -11.28 -24.64
C SER A 26 19.97 -9.82 -25.09
N ASN A 27 19.85 -9.59 -26.41
CA ASN A 27 19.56 -8.25 -26.96
C ASN A 27 18.17 -7.71 -26.54
N THR A 28 17.30 -8.58 -26.01
CA THR A 28 15.95 -8.25 -25.52
C THR A 28 15.85 -8.31 -24.01
N GLU A 29 16.98 -8.41 -23.30
CA GLU A 29 17.02 -8.73 -21.86
C GLU A 29 16.18 -7.77 -21.01
N PHE A 30 16.12 -6.52 -21.45
CA PHE A 30 15.35 -5.48 -20.81
C PHE A 30 13.86 -5.80 -20.71
N TYR A 31 13.27 -6.38 -21.77
CA TYR A 31 11.85 -6.72 -21.81
C TYR A 31 11.60 -8.12 -21.22
N ASP A 32 12.54 -9.04 -21.44
CA ASP A 32 12.43 -10.43 -20.99
C ASP A 32 12.32 -10.51 -19.47
N LYS A 33 13.08 -9.68 -18.73
CA LYS A 33 13.01 -9.68 -17.27
C LYS A 33 11.63 -9.35 -16.74
N PHE A 34 10.92 -8.37 -17.33
CA PHE A 34 9.57 -8.00 -16.88
C PHE A 34 8.57 -9.12 -17.18
N ASN A 35 8.69 -9.79 -18.33
CA ASN A 35 7.85 -10.94 -18.66
C ASN A 35 8.04 -12.10 -17.67
N ILE A 36 9.30 -12.44 -17.36
CA ILE A 36 9.63 -13.49 -16.40
C ILE A 36 9.10 -13.12 -15.01
N ARG A 37 9.39 -11.91 -14.54
CA ARG A 37 8.91 -11.37 -13.26
C ARG A 37 7.39 -11.41 -13.15
N ARG A 38 6.67 -10.99 -14.18
CA ARG A 38 5.21 -11.07 -14.22
C ARG A 38 4.71 -12.51 -14.15
N ASN A 39 5.36 -13.46 -14.84
CA ASN A 39 4.97 -14.87 -14.73
C ASN A 39 5.18 -15.40 -13.31
N ILE A 40 6.27 -15.02 -12.65
CA ILE A 40 6.50 -15.32 -11.23
C ILE A 40 5.40 -14.72 -10.35
N GLN A 41 5.01 -13.46 -10.57
CA GLN A 41 3.91 -12.81 -9.83
C GLN A 41 2.56 -13.54 -10.03
N VAL A 42 2.28 -14.06 -11.22
CA VAL A 42 1.10 -14.91 -11.46
C VAL A 42 1.15 -16.18 -10.62
N ILE A 43 2.31 -16.84 -10.55
CA ILE A 43 2.51 -18.02 -9.72
C ILE A 43 2.31 -17.66 -8.25
N PHE A 44 2.86 -16.54 -7.77
CA PHE A 44 2.65 -16.05 -6.40
C PHE A 44 1.18 -15.85 -6.08
N ARG A 45 0.39 -15.23 -6.99
CA ARG A 45 -1.06 -15.08 -6.79
C ARG A 45 -1.77 -16.42 -6.66
N SER A 46 -1.41 -17.40 -7.49
CA SER A 46 -1.98 -18.75 -7.41
C SER A 46 -1.61 -19.44 -6.09
N MET A 47 -0.35 -19.32 -5.65
CA MET A 47 0.13 -19.87 -4.38
C MET A 47 -0.57 -19.21 -3.18
N TRP A 48 -0.85 -17.91 -3.28
CA TRP A 48 -1.53 -17.17 -2.22
C TRP A 48 -2.94 -17.68 -1.94
N MET A 49 -3.61 -18.30 -2.93
CA MET A 49 -4.95 -18.87 -2.76
C MET A 49 -4.94 -20.15 -1.92
N ASP A 50 -3.79 -20.83 -1.82
CA ASP A 50 -3.62 -22.04 -1.00
C ASP A 50 -3.11 -21.69 0.41
N LEU A 51 -3.71 -22.30 1.43
CA LEU A 51 -3.41 -21.98 2.83
C LEU A 51 -2.00 -22.41 3.26
N ALA A 52 -1.51 -23.56 2.78
CA ALA A 52 -0.20 -24.08 3.14
C ALA A 52 0.91 -23.21 2.51
N HIS A 53 0.77 -22.90 1.23
CA HIS A 53 1.66 -21.97 0.53
C HIS A 53 1.64 -20.58 1.16
N ARG A 54 0.45 -20.00 1.42
CA ARG A 54 0.35 -18.68 2.05
C ARG A 54 1.08 -18.61 3.39
N LYS A 55 0.90 -19.61 4.26
CA LYS A 55 1.61 -19.67 5.55
C LYS A 55 3.13 -19.69 5.36
N ARG A 56 3.62 -20.50 4.43
CA ARG A 56 5.07 -20.57 4.15
C ARG A 56 5.59 -19.25 3.58
N MET A 57 4.85 -18.58 2.70
CA MET A 57 5.21 -17.29 2.12
C MET A 57 5.32 -16.21 3.20
N VAL A 58 4.35 -16.14 4.12
CA VAL A 58 4.40 -15.20 5.26
C VAL A 58 5.60 -15.51 6.16
N GLN A 59 5.82 -16.78 6.50
CA GLN A 59 6.99 -17.17 7.30
C GLN A 59 8.32 -16.80 6.62
N PHE A 60 8.45 -17.06 5.31
CA PHE A 60 9.66 -16.69 4.56
C PHE A 60 9.87 -15.18 4.50
N ALA A 61 8.78 -14.41 4.38
CA ALA A 61 8.85 -12.96 4.42
C ALA A 61 9.31 -12.46 5.80
N GLU A 62 8.83 -13.07 6.89
CA GLU A 62 9.24 -12.77 8.28
C GLU A 62 10.72 -13.05 8.55
N GLU A 63 11.26 -14.13 7.97
CA GLU A 63 12.68 -14.48 8.06
C GLU A 63 13.59 -13.33 7.57
N SER A 64 13.07 -12.40 6.76
CA SER A 64 13.79 -11.18 6.35
C SER A 64 15.17 -11.49 5.75
N SER A 65 15.22 -12.50 4.88
CA SER A 65 16.47 -12.96 4.27
C SER A 65 17.03 -11.92 3.28
N PRO A 66 18.35 -11.90 3.05
CA PRO A 66 18.96 -11.01 2.05
C PRO A 66 18.35 -11.17 0.64
N ASP A 67 18.00 -12.40 0.25
CA ASP A 67 17.33 -12.68 -1.03
C ASP A 67 15.94 -12.03 -1.10
N PHE A 68 15.18 -12.08 0.00
CA PHE A 68 13.88 -11.44 0.07
C PHE A 68 13.98 -9.90 -0.01
N TYR A 69 14.97 -9.29 0.66
CA TYR A 69 15.25 -7.86 0.52
C TYR A 69 15.62 -7.48 -0.90
N ARG A 70 16.47 -8.27 -1.56
CA ARG A 70 16.86 -8.04 -2.95
C ARG A 70 15.64 -8.11 -3.87
N PHE A 71 14.79 -9.12 -3.69
CA PHE A 71 13.52 -9.24 -4.39
C PHE A 71 12.64 -8.00 -4.21
N LEU A 72 12.38 -7.57 -2.97
CA LEU A 72 11.54 -6.39 -2.74
C LEU A 72 12.13 -5.13 -3.37
N ASN A 73 13.45 -4.96 -3.33
CA ASN A 73 14.10 -3.84 -4.00
C ASN A 73 13.90 -3.89 -5.53
N MET A 74 13.89 -5.08 -6.14
CA MET A 74 13.57 -5.22 -7.56
C MET A 74 12.10 -4.87 -7.84
N VAL A 75 11.16 -5.33 -7.00
CA VAL A 75 9.74 -4.99 -7.12
C VAL A 75 9.50 -3.47 -6.98
N ILE A 76 10.21 -2.81 -6.05
CA ILE A 76 10.17 -1.34 -5.88
C ILE A 76 10.65 -0.64 -7.17
N ASN A 77 11.81 -1.05 -7.69
CA ASN A 77 12.38 -0.47 -8.90
C ASN A 77 11.46 -0.67 -10.12
N ASP A 78 10.93 -1.89 -10.29
CA ASP A 78 9.98 -2.21 -11.36
C ASP A 78 8.75 -1.29 -11.30
N THR A 79 8.21 -1.07 -10.10
CA THR A 79 6.99 -0.29 -9.93
C THR A 79 7.18 1.17 -10.34
N THR A 80 8.30 1.79 -9.97
CA THR A 80 8.63 3.15 -10.40
C THR A 80 8.79 3.21 -11.91
N PHE A 81 9.62 2.33 -12.47
CA PHE A 81 9.91 2.29 -13.90
C PHE A 81 8.63 2.08 -14.75
N LEU A 82 7.79 1.13 -14.36
CA LEU A 82 6.58 0.77 -15.12
C LEU A 82 5.58 1.92 -15.18
N LEU A 83 5.45 2.71 -14.12
CA LEU A 83 4.58 3.89 -14.13
C LEU A 83 5.18 5.02 -14.98
N ASP A 84 6.48 5.29 -14.84
CA ASP A 84 7.20 6.30 -15.63
C ASP A 84 7.03 6.03 -17.14
N GLU A 85 7.34 4.81 -17.58
CA GLU A 85 7.21 4.44 -18.99
C GLU A 85 5.77 4.49 -19.48
N SER A 86 4.82 4.06 -18.65
CA SER A 86 3.41 4.11 -19.02
C SER A 86 2.95 5.53 -19.30
N LEU A 87 3.28 6.48 -18.42
CA LEU A 87 2.94 7.89 -18.58
C LEU A 87 3.65 8.51 -19.79
N GLU A 88 4.91 8.16 -20.02
CA GLU A 88 5.66 8.64 -21.18
C GLU A 88 5.06 8.14 -22.50
N LYS A 89 4.67 6.85 -22.59
CA LYS A 89 4.00 6.35 -23.82
C LYS A 89 2.61 6.98 -24.00
N LEU A 90 1.84 7.18 -22.93
CA LEU A 90 0.56 7.88 -23.02
C LEU A 90 0.73 9.32 -23.51
N LYS A 91 1.76 10.02 -23.03
CA LYS A 91 2.12 11.36 -23.50
C LYS A 91 2.44 11.36 -24.98
N ARG A 92 3.32 10.45 -25.42
CA ARG A 92 3.69 10.28 -26.83
C ARG A 92 2.48 10.00 -27.72
N ILE A 93 1.57 9.13 -27.28
CA ILE A 93 0.32 8.82 -28.00
C ILE A 93 -0.51 10.09 -28.13
N ASN A 94 -0.72 10.83 -27.04
CA ASN A 94 -1.50 12.07 -27.04
C ASN A 94 -0.91 13.11 -28.01
N GLU A 95 0.41 13.31 -27.97
CA GLU A 95 1.10 14.28 -28.83
C GLU A 95 0.97 13.94 -30.31
N ILE A 96 1.22 12.69 -30.70
CA ILE A 96 1.13 12.28 -32.11
C ILE A 96 -0.33 12.29 -32.58
N GLU A 97 -1.28 11.78 -31.79
CA GLU A 97 -2.70 11.80 -32.17
C GLU A 97 -3.24 13.23 -32.28
N THR A 98 -2.77 14.16 -31.44
CA THR A 98 -3.11 15.59 -31.56
C THR A 98 -2.55 16.18 -32.85
N GLN A 99 -1.30 15.86 -33.22
CA GLN A 99 -0.71 16.33 -34.48
C GLN A 99 -1.45 15.78 -35.69
N MET A 100 -1.80 14.49 -35.68
CA MET A 100 -2.58 13.86 -36.75
C MET A 100 -3.98 14.46 -36.89
N SER A 101 -4.59 14.89 -35.79
CA SER A 101 -5.91 15.56 -35.82
C SER A 101 -5.86 16.96 -36.45
N ASN A 102 -4.70 17.62 -36.48
CA ASN A 102 -4.49 18.85 -37.23
C ASN A 102 -4.10 18.51 -38.68
N GLU A 103 -5.09 18.23 -39.52
CA GLU A 103 -4.87 17.77 -40.90
C GLU A 103 -3.99 18.71 -41.72
N VAL A 104 -4.16 20.03 -41.57
CA VAL A 104 -3.33 21.03 -42.29
C VAL A 104 -1.86 20.91 -41.88
N GLY A 105 -1.59 20.88 -40.57
CA GLY A 105 -0.24 20.72 -40.05
C GLY A 105 0.36 19.36 -40.40
N TRP A 106 -0.42 18.29 -40.30
CA TRP A 106 0.01 16.92 -40.61
C TRP A 106 0.35 16.74 -42.10
N ASN A 107 -0.48 17.28 -42.98
CA ASN A 107 -0.29 17.17 -44.43
C ASN A 107 0.89 18.03 -44.93
N SER A 108 1.29 19.05 -44.17
CA SER A 108 2.49 19.86 -44.45
C SER A 108 3.82 19.14 -44.17
N LEU A 109 3.80 18.07 -43.37
CA LEU A 109 4.99 17.26 -43.08
C LEU A 109 5.39 16.42 -44.30
N ARG A 110 6.68 16.07 -44.38
CA ARG A 110 7.18 15.14 -45.39
C ARG A 110 6.64 13.73 -45.13
N GLU A 111 6.53 12.92 -46.18
CA GLU A 111 6.02 11.55 -46.06
C GLU A 111 6.86 10.68 -45.11
N GLU A 112 8.18 10.76 -45.19
CA GLU A 112 9.10 10.06 -44.28
C GLU A 112 8.84 10.41 -42.81
N GLU A 113 8.54 11.68 -42.51
CA GLU A 113 8.27 12.14 -41.15
C GLU A 113 6.90 11.64 -40.64
N ARG A 114 5.89 11.62 -41.51
CA ARG A 114 4.59 11.01 -41.20
C ARG A 114 4.70 9.52 -40.93
N GLN A 115 5.48 8.81 -41.74
CA GLN A 115 5.72 7.38 -41.56
C GLN A 115 6.42 7.11 -40.23
N HIS A 116 7.52 7.82 -39.95
CA HIS A 116 8.25 7.67 -38.69
C HIS A 116 7.37 7.94 -37.46
N ARG A 117 6.56 9.00 -37.48
CA ARG A 117 5.61 9.29 -36.39
C ARG A 117 4.53 8.21 -36.24
N SER A 118 4.09 7.60 -37.34
CA SER A 118 3.12 6.50 -37.32
C SER A 118 3.70 5.22 -36.71
N GLU A 119 4.96 4.91 -37.01
CA GLU A 119 5.70 3.80 -36.41
C GLU A 119 5.86 4.00 -34.89
N LEU A 120 6.33 5.18 -34.48
CA LEU A 120 6.44 5.57 -33.07
C LEU A 120 5.10 5.46 -32.32
N LEU A 121 4.01 5.85 -32.97
CA LEU A 121 2.67 5.73 -32.41
C LEU A 121 2.26 4.26 -32.22
N GLY A 122 2.52 3.42 -33.23
CA GLY A 122 2.27 1.99 -33.17
C GLY A 122 3.00 1.31 -32.01
N ASP A 123 4.28 1.64 -31.84
CA ASP A 123 5.11 1.11 -30.76
C ASP A 123 4.67 1.59 -29.39
N ALA A 124 4.40 2.89 -29.23
CA ALA A 124 3.89 3.45 -27.98
C ALA A 124 2.57 2.78 -27.55
N LYS A 125 1.64 2.57 -28.51
CA LYS A 125 0.36 1.88 -28.27
C LYS A 125 0.54 0.42 -27.83
N ARG A 126 1.54 -0.28 -28.36
CA ARG A 126 1.83 -1.67 -27.97
C ARG A 126 2.43 -1.73 -26.58
N GLN A 127 3.44 -0.92 -26.33
CA GLN A 127 4.20 -0.93 -25.07
C GLN A 127 3.36 -0.46 -23.88
N VAL A 128 2.57 0.60 -24.04
CA VAL A 128 1.76 1.17 -22.94
C VAL A 128 0.81 0.14 -22.33
N ARG A 129 0.25 -0.78 -23.14
CA ARG A 129 -0.64 -1.85 -22.65
C ARG A 129 0.09 -2.82 -21.73
N ILE A 130 1.32 -3.16 -22.09
CA ILE A 130 2.17 -4.10 -21.35
C ILE A 130 2.59 -3.44 -20.03
N TRP A 131 3.09 -2.20 -20.09
CA TRP A 131 3.56 -1.47 -18.91
C TRP A 131 2.45 -1.17 -17.91
N LEU A 132 1.29 -0.73 -18.36
CA LEU A 132 0.15 -0.49 -17.47
C LEU A 132 -0.33 -1.75 -16.77
N ARG A 133 -0.39 -2.86 -17.51
CA ARG A 133 -0.74 -4.15 -16.95
C ARG A 133 0.26 -4.57 -15.88
N PHE A 134 1.56 -4.57 -16.20
CA PHE A 134 2.60 -5.00 -15.28
C PHE A 134 2.66 -4.10 -14.04
N GLY A 135 2.54 -2.78 -14.21
CA GLY A 135 2.51 -1.84 -13.10
C GLY A 135 1.32 -2.08 -12.17
N THR A 136 0.14 -2.34 -12.73
CA THR A 136 -1.06 -2.68 -11.95
C THR A 136 -0.89 -3.99 -11.19
N GLU A 137 -0.44 -5.06 -11.86
CA GLU A 137 -0.24 -6.38 -11.24
C GLU A 137 0.86 -6.32 -10.14
N THR A 138 1.89 -5.51 -10.33
CA THR A 138 2.96 -5.31 -9.33
C THR A 138 2.46 -4.52 -8.11
N MET A 139 1.60 -3.51 -8.31
CA MET A 139 0.95 -2.83 -7.19
C MET A 139 -0.02 -3.74 -6.41
N GLU A 140 -0.71 -4.66 -7.11
CA GLU A 140 -1.53 -5.69 -6.45
C GLU A 140 -0.68 -6.62 -5.58
N LEU A 141 0.53 -6.98 -6.01
CA LEU A 141 1.48 -7.73 -5.18
C LEU A 141 1.83 -6.96 -3.89
N PHE A 142 2.09 -5.66 -3.96
CA PHE A 142 2.32 -4.85 -2.76
C PHE A 142 1.12 -4.84 -1.82
N VAL A 143 -0.11 -4.75 -2.34
CA VAL A 143 -1.33 -4.85 -1.53
C VAL A 143 -1.39 -6.19 -0.80
N THR A 144 -1.07 -7.29 -1.48
CA THR A 144 -1.05 -8.62 -0.89
C THR A 144 0.03 -8.75 0.20
N LEU A 145 1.25 -8.31 -0.09
CA LEU A 145 2.37 -8.35 0.87
C LEU A 145 2.11 -7.49 2.11
N THR A 146 1.59 -6.28 1.92
CA THR A 146 1.23 -5.37 3.02
C THR A 146 -0.03 -5.79 3.79
N GLY A 147 -0.85 -6.68 3.24
CA GLY A 147 -1.97 -7.27 3.96
C GLY A 147 -1.54 -8.42 4.86
N ASP A 148 -0.76 -9.36 4.30
CA ASP A 148 -0.56 -10.68 4.92
C ASP A 148 0.80 -10.83 5.62
N ALA A 149 1.83 -10.10 5.18
CA ALA A 149 3.17 -10.13 5.80
C ALA A 149 3.67 -8.74 6.17
N PRO A 150 2.88 -7.91 6.87
CA PRO A 150 3.16 -6.48 6.94
C PRO A 150 4.37 -6.12 7.82
N GLN A 151 4.86 -7.04 8.66
CA GLN A 151 6.02 -6.89 9.54
C GLN A 151 7.33 -6.68 8.79
N ILE A 152 7.42 -7.15 7.54
CA ILE A 152 8.60 -6.95 6.70
C ILE A 152 8.88 -5.47 6.46
N PHE A 153 7.84 -4.65 6.50
CA PHE A 153 7.90 -3.22 6.26
C PHE A 153 8.19 -2.38 7.52
N LEU A 154 8.47 -3.03 8.65
CA LEU A 154 8.91 -2.34 9.87
C LEU A 154 10.40 -1.98 9.83
N GLN A 155 11.19 -2.64 8.98
CA GLN A 155 12.59 -2.29 8.82
C GLN A 155 12.71 -0.92 8.14
N GLU A 156 13.47 -0.02 8.76
CA GLU A 156 13.63 1.37 8.35
C GLU A 156 14.04 1.52 6.88
N ALA A 157 15.15 0.90 6.49
CA ALA A 157 15.70 1.02 5.13
C ALA A 157 14.74 0.57 4.03
N LEU A 158 13.99 -0.51 4.26
CA LEU A 158 12.99 -0.98 3.30
C LEU A 158 11.75 -0.08 3.31
N GLY A 159 11.30 0.32 4.49
CA GLY A 159 10.14 1.17 4.64
C GLY A 159 10.33 2.55 4.00
N ASP A 160 11.52 3.13 4.09
CA ASP A 160 11.91 4.36 3.41
C ASP A 160 11.77 4.24 1.89
N ARG A 161 12.31 3.16 1.31
CA ARG A 161 12.27 2.95 -0.13
C ARG A 161 10.85 2.75 -0.64
N VAL A 162 10.03 1.99 0.09
CA VAL A 162 8.62 1.81 -0.28
C VAL A 162 7.87 3.13 -0.17
N ALA A 163 8.02 3.87 0.93
CA ALA A 163 7.38 5.18 1.11
C ALA A 163 7.77 6.15 -0.02
N ALA A 164 9.06 6.24 -0.35
CA ALA A 164 9.56 7.07 -1.44
C ALA A 164 8.97 6.67 -2.80
N MET A 165 8.88 5.37 -3.11
CA MET A 165 8.25 4.88 -4.34
C MET A 165 6.77 5.21 -4.41
N LEU A 166 6.01 4.97 -3.34
CA LEU A 166 4.57 5.27 -3.29
C LEU A 166 4.32 6.78 -3.44
N ASN A 167 5.16 7.61 -2.81
CA ASN A 167 5.13 9.06 -2.92
C ASN A 167 5.34 9.52 -4.36
N ASN A 168 6.42 9.05 -4.99
CA ASN A 168 6.73 9.37 -6.37
C ASN A 168 5.54 9.02 -7.27
N ASN A 169 5.01 7.80 -7.15
CA ASN A 169 3.91 7.34 -7.98
C ASN A 169 2.62 8.16 -7.78
N ILE A 170 2.29 8.54 -6.54
CA ILE A 170 1.15 9.43 -6.28
C ILE A 170 1.39 10.81 -6.89
N VAL A 171 2.57 11.39 -6.75
CA VAL A 171 2.89 12.71 -7.33
C VAL A 171 2.73 12.68 -8.84
N GLN A 172 3.13 11.59 -9.49
CA GLN A 172 2.96 11.44 -10.93
C GLN A 172 1.49 11.33 -11.35
N LEU A 173 0.70 10.50 -10.66
CA LEU A 173 -0.73 10.28 -10.94
C LEU A 173 -1.60 11.51 -10.63
N CYS A 174 -1.26 12.25 -9.58
CA CYS A 174 -2.02 13.41 -9.14
C CYS A 174 -1.46 14.75 -9.67
N GLY A 175 -0.29 14.71 -10.32
CA GLY A 175 0.43 15.89 -10.79
C GLY A 175 0.04 16.35 -12.20
N PRO A 176 0.73 17.39 -12.71
CA PRO A 176 0.50 17.92 -14.05
C PRO A 176 0.75 16.87 -15.14
N LYS A 177 1.75 16.00 -14.95
CA LYS A 177 2.08 14.93 -15.90
C LYS A 177 0.88 14.06 -16.24
N CYS A 178 0.10 13.63 -15.25
CA CYS A 178 -1.09 12.81 -15.51
C CYS A 178 -2.33 13.66 -15.82
N SER A 179 -2.54 14.79 -15.14
CA SER A 179 -3.77 15.59 -15.33
C SER A 179 -3.86 16.26 -16.70
N GLN A 180 -2.73 16.49 -17.38
CA GLN A 180 -2.69 17.04 -18.74
C GLN A 180 -2.82 15.96 -19.83
N LEU A 181 -2.76 14.66 -19.50
CA LEU A 181 -2.91 13.58 -20.47
C LEU A 181 -4.36 13.45 -20.91
N LYS A 182 -4.63 13.74 -22.18
CA LYS A 182 -5.95 13.61 -22.81
C LYS A 182 -5.91 12.59 -23.94
N VAL A 183 -5.58 11.34 -23.59
CA VAL A 183 -5.63 10.23 -24.55
C VAL A 183 -7.07 9.79 -24.76
N GLN A 184 -7.56 9.86 -26.00
CA GLN A 184 -8.92 9.45 -26.33
C GLN A 184 -9.13 7.97 -26.03
N ASP A 185 -10.26 7.64 -25.38
CA ASP A 185 -10.66 6.28 -25.00
C ASP A 185 -9.57 5.47 -24.28
N ALA A 186 -8.70 6.12 -23.52
CA ALA A 186 -7.53 5.49 -22.90
C ALA A 186 -7.88 4.27 -22.03
N LYS A 187 -9.00 4.33 -21.28
CA LYS A 187 -9.48 3.21 -20.46
C LYS A 187 -9.85 1.99 -21.31
N LYS A 188 -10.56 2.18 -22.42
CA LYS A 188 -10.96 1.08 -23.32
C LYS A 188 -9.79 0.55 -24.14
N ARG A 189 -8.91 1.43 -24.62
CA ARG A 189 -7.82 1.10 -25.55
C ARG A 189 -6.59 0.50 -24.86
N PHE A 190 -6.31 0.94 -23.64
CA PHE A 190 -5.06 0.64 -22.94
C PHE A 190 -5.26 0.20 -21.49
N ASN A 191 -6.50 0.06 -21.02
CA ASN A 191 -6.81 -0.22 -19.62
C ASN A 191 -6.22 0.84 -18.65
N TRP A 192 -6.07 2.07 -19.13
CA TRP A 192 -5.59 3.20 -18.33
C TRP A 192 -6.72 3.71 -17.42
N ASP A 193 -6.58 3.45 -16.13
CA ASP A 193 -7.44 3.99 -15.08
C ASP A 193 -6.57 4.53 -13.94
N PRO A 194 -6.18 5.81 -13.97
CA PRO A 194 -5.31 6.40 -12.95
C PRO A 194 -5.94 6.33 -11.56
N ARG A 195 -7.28 6.35 -11.46
CA ARG A 195 -7.99 6.25 -10.17
C ARG A 195 -7.77 4.88 -9.56
N LYS A 196 -7.90 3.81 -10.35
CA LYS A 196 -7.65 2.44 -9.87
C LYS A 196 -6.21 2.27 -9.36
N LEU A 197 -5.22 2.82 -10.07
CA LEU A 197 -3.82 2.78 -9.60
C LEU A 197 -3.63 3.60 -8.31
N THR A 198 -4.22 4.78 -8.20
CA THR A 198 -4.21 5.57 -6.96
C THR A 198 -4.87 4.81 -5.81
N GLU A 199 -5.99 4.12 -6.04
CA GLU A 199 -6.66 3.29 -5.03
C GLU A 199 -5.76 2.16 -4.52
N LEU A 200 -5.02 1.50 -5.41
CA LEU A 200 -4.04 0.47 -5.01
C LEU A 200 -2.94 1.07 -4.12
N ILE A 201 -2.37 2.22 -4.48
CA ILE A 201 -1.34 2.89 -3.67
C ILE A 201 -1.89 3.28 -2.30
N VAL A 202 -3.08 3.90 -2.27
CA VAL A 202 -3.77 4.26 -1.01
C VAL A 202 -4.03 3.03 -0.15
N LYS A 203 -4.41 1.89 -0.77
CA LYS A 203 -4.63 0.63 -0.05
C LYS A 203 -3.34 0.11 0.59
N VAL A 204 -2.21 0.17 -0.10
CA VAL A 204 -0.89 -0.19 0.46
C VAL A 204 -0.56 0.68 1.69
N ILE A 205 -0.77 1.99 1.58
CA ILE A 205 -0.54 2.95 2.69
C ILE A 205 -1.46 2.64 3.88
N PHE A 206 -2.75 2.41 3.61
CA PHE A 206 -3.75 2.12 4.64
C PHE A 206 -3.48 0.79 5.35
N LEU A 207 -3.11 -0.27 4.62
CA LEU A 207 -2.72 -1.55 5.21
C LEU A 207 -1.44 -1.44 6.05
N SER A 208 -0.62 -0.43 5.76
CA SER A 208 0.58 -0.09 6.53
C SER A 208 0.30 0.78 7.77
N PHE A 209 -0.96 0.94 8.19
CA PHE A 209 -1.35 1.78 9.33
C PHE A 209 -0.60 1.40 10.63
N ASN A 210 -0.13 2.41 11.36
CA ASN A 210 0.76 2.31 12.53
C ASN A 210 2.17 1.71 12.27
N ARG A 211 2.64 1.71 11.01
CA ARG A 211 3.98 1.20 10.65
C ARG A 211 4.88 2.32 10.16
N TYR A 212 6.19 2.01 10.11
CA TYR A 212 7.22 2.92 9.64
C TYR A 212 6.87 3.52 8.26
N ILE A 213 6.46 2.69 7.29
CA ILE A 213 6.02 3.16 5.95
C ILE A 213 4.96 4.25 6.05
N TYR A 214 3.93 4.07 6.88
CA TYR A 214 2.85 5.03 7.01
C TYR A 214 3.38 6.36 7.55
N TYR A 215 4.15 6.34 8.64
CA TYR A 215 4.70 7.57 9.21
C TYR A 215 5.64 8.28 8.24
N GLN A 216 6.47 7.53 7.53
CA GLN A 216 7.42 8.10 6.59
C GLN A 216 6.75 8.64 5.33
N PHE A 217 5.75 7.93 4.80
CA PHE A 217 4.92 8.45 3.72
C PHE A 217 4.25 9.76 4.15
N MET A 218 3.64 9.79 5.34
CA MET A 218 2.95 10.98 5.84
C MET A 218 3.90 12.15 6.13
N SER A 219 5.11 11.91 6.65
CA SER A 219 6.10 12.96 6.94
C SER A 219 6.60 13.65 5.67
N THR A 220 6.87 12.85 4.63
CA THR A 220 7.34 13.32 3.32
C THR A 220 6.20 13.84 2.43
N SER A 221 4.97 13.41 2.68
CA SER A 221 3.74 13.83 1.97
C SER A 221 3.09 15.11 2.51
N ILE A 222 3.67 15.82 3.48
CA ILE A 222 3.15 17.14 3.91
C ILE A 222 3.10 18.13 2.72
N LEU A 223 3.95 17.97 1.71
CA LEU A 223 3.89 18.69 0.43
C LEU A 223 2.71 18.28 -0.48
N LEU A 224 2.16 17.08 -0.31
CA LEU A 224 1.13 16.49 -1.17
C LEU A 224 -0.25 17.16 -0.98
N LEU A 225 -0.52 17.71 0.22
CA LEU A 225 -1.68 18.57 0.50
C LEU A 225 -1.65 19.90 -0.28
N VAL A 226 -0.45 20.38 -0.63
CA VAL A 226 -0.24 21.62 -1.39
C VAL A 226 -0.42 21.39 -2.90
N ILE A 227 -0.04 20.21 -3.40
CA ILE A 227 0.02 19.92 -4.85
C ILE A 227 -1.32 19.44 -5.43
N LEU A 228 -2.18 18.81 -4.64
CA LEU A 228 -3.46 18.29 -5.15
C LEU A 228 -4.38 19.42 -5.65
N PRO A 229 -4.77 19.45 -6.94
CA PRO A 229 -5.58 20.56 -7.47
C PRO A 229 -7.08 20.42 -7.16
N ASN A 230 -7.58 19.21 -6.83
CA ASN A 230 -9.01 18.91 -6.77
C ASN A 230 -9.56 18.73 -5.33
N LYS A 231 -10.68 19.41 -5.01
CA LYS A 231 -11.39 19.36 -3.71
C LYS A 231 -11.76 17.95 -3.25
N LEU A 232 -12.16 17.06 -4.17
CA LEU A 232 -12.57 15.68 -3.85
C LEU A 232 -11.39 14.78 -3.43
N HIS A 233 -10.24 14.88 -4.11
CA HIS A 233 -9.03 14.16 -3.70
C HIS A 233 -8.44 14.72 -2.40
N LYS A 234 -8.50 16.05 -2.21
CA LYS A 234 -8.21 16.66 -0.90
C LYS A 234 -9.12 16.07 0.18
N MET A 235 -10.43 15.94 -0.07
CA MET A 235 -11.36 15.35 0.89
C MET A 235 -11.06 13.88 1.17
N SER A 236 -10.74 13.04 0.18
CA SER A 236 -10.40 11.63 0.43
C SER A 236 -9.12 11.47 1.27
N VAL A 237 -8.09 12.26 0.98
CA VAL A 237 -6.83 12.28 1.75
C VAL A 237 -7.05 12.88 3.14
N LEU A 238 -7.86 13.94 3.25
CA LEU A 238 -8.25 14.55 4.53
C LEU A 238 -9.14 13.60 5.35
N ILE A 239 -10.02 12.83 4.72
CA ILE A 239 -10.84 11.79 5.37
C ILE A 239 -9.94 10.64 5.85
N LEU A 240 -8.95 10.22 5.06
CA LEU A 240 -7.96 9.22 5.49
C LEU A 240 -7.12 9.74 6.68
N LEU A 241 -6.69 11.00 6.63
CA LEU A 241 -6.04 11.71 7.73
C LEU A 241 -6.94 11.81 8.97
N LEU A 242 -8.20 12.20 8.82
CA LEU A 242 -9.16 12.36 9.93
C LEU A 242 -9.58 11.02 10.53
N LEU A 243 -9.79 10.00 9.70
CA LEU A 243 -10.04 8.62 10.14
C LEU A 243 -8.81 8.04 10.85
N SER A 244 -7.59 8.39 10.42
CA SER A 244 -6.34 8.01 11.10
C SER A 244 -6.17 8.69 12.47
N ILE A 245 -6.61 9.95 12.62
CA ILE A 245 -6.63 10.67 13.90
C ILE A 245 -7.71 10.09 14.83
N GLN A 246 -8.87 9.71 14.29
CA GLN A 246 -9.92 9.02 15.05
C GLN A 246 -9.48 7.64 15.51
N SER A 247 -8.80 6.85 14.68
CA SER A 247 -8.26 5.53 15.07
C SER A 247 -7.09 5.64 16.04
N LEU A 248 -6.25 6.68 15.95
CA LEU A 248 -5.25 7.03 16.99
C LEU A 248 -5.92 7.36 18.34
N ASN A 249 -7.04 8.09 18.33
CA ASN A 249 -7.81 8.39 19.54
C ASN A 249 -8.51 7.14 20.12
N VAL A 250 -8.99 6.23 19.27
CA VAL A 250 -9.57 4.94 19.70
C VAL A 250 -8.48 4.02 20.26
N SER A 251 -7.31 3.94 19.62
CA SER A 251 -6.17 3.15 20.09
C SER A 251 -5.60 3.71 21.40
N ARG A 252 -5.50 5.04 21.55
CA ARG A 252 -5.13 5.69 22.82
C ARG A 252 -6.18 5.44 23.90
N LYS A 253 -7.48 5.51 23.60
CA LYS A 253 -8.55 5.15 24.56
C LYS A 253 -8.48 3.68 24.97
N ASN A 254 -8.21 2.76 24.04
CA ASN A 254 -8.07 1.34 24.35
C ASN A 254 -6.79 1.03 25.14
N GLN A 255 -5.66 1.70 24.86
CA GLN A 255 -4.45 1.62 25.68
C GLN A 255 -4.66 2.26 27.07
N PHE A 256 -5.44 3.34 27.18
CA PHE A 256 -5.79 3.94 28.47
C PHE A 256 -6.74 3.04 29.28
N CYS A 257 -7.72 2.40 28.64
CA CYS A 257 -8.58 1.42 29.29
C CYS A 257 -7.81 0.16 29.73
N LEU A 258 -6.85 -0.32 28.91
CA LEU A 258 -5.97 -1.43 29.27
C LEU A 258 -4.99 -1.05 30.38
N SER A 259 -4.43 0.17 30.37
CA SER A 259 -3.52 0.64 31.42
C SER A 259 -4.24 0.94 32.74
N VAL A 260 -5.48 1.44 32.70
CA VAL A 260 -6.36 1.59 33.87
C VAL A 260 -6.79 0.22 34.41
N SER A 261 -7.13 -0.74 33.55
CA SER A 261 -7.43 -2.13 33.94
C SER A 261 -6.23 -2.82 34.59
N LEU A 262 -5.04 -2.70 33.98
CA LEU A 262 -3.79 -3.27 34.51
C LEU A 262 -3.34 -2.58 35.80
N ASN A 263 -3.55 -1.27 35.95
CA ASN A 263 -3.28 -0.54 37.19
C ASN A 263 -4.27 -0.92 38.29
N HIS A 264 -5.57 -1.07 37.99
CA HIS A 264 -6.54 -1.60 38.95
C HIS A 264 -6.20 -3.03 39.39
N SER A 265 -5.74 -3.88 38.45
CA SER A 265 -5.30 -5.26 38.71
C SER A 265 -4.04 -5.31 39.59
N LYS A 266 -3.06 -4.44 39.34
CA LYS A 266 -1.83 -4.32 40.15
C LYS A 266 -2.09 -3.73 41.54
N ILE A 267 -3.02 -2.78 41.67
CA ILE A 267 -3.47 -2.22 42.96
C ILE A 267 -4.24 -3.28 43.78
N TRP A 268 -4.98 -4.17 43.11
CA TRP A 268 -5.66 -5.29 43.77
C TRP A 268 -4.68 -6.38 44.25
N LEU A 269 -3.63 -6.67 43.48
CA LEU A 269 -2.62 -7.68 43.83
C LEU A 269 -1.61 -7.18 44.89
N SER A 270 -1.35 -5.88 45.02
CA SER A 270 -0.44 -5.34 46.05
C SER A 270 -1.08 -5.21 47.44
N LYS A 271 -2.42 -5.25 47.55
CA LYS A 271 -3.16 -5.13 48.82
C LYS A 271 -3.48 -6.46 49.53
N ARG A 272 -3.03 -7.61 49.01
CA ARG A 272 -3.10 -8.90 49.73
C ARG A 272 -1.74 -9.33 50.29
N ARG A 273 -1.27 -8.64 51.34
CA ARG A 273 -0.34 -9.21 52.34
C ARG A 273 -1.10 -9.46 53.65
N LYS A 274 -0.88 -10.67 54.18
CA LYS A 274 -1.62 -11.43 55.23
C LYS A 274 -1.94 -10.66 56.52
N PRO A 275 -3.07 -10.94 57.21
CA PRO A 275 -3.17 -10.79 58.64
C PRO A 275 -2.96 -12.12 59.37
N THR A 276 -2.16 -12.02 60.43
CA THR A 276 -1.82 -13.01 61.46
C THR A 276 -3.05 -13.45 62.26
N MET A 277 -3.14 -14.74 62.57
CA MET A 277 -4.14 -15.31 63.48
C MET A 277 -3.94 -14.85 64.93
N ARG A 278 -4.98 -14.33 65.58
CA ARG A 278 -5.26 -14.54 67.02
C ARG A 278 -6.77 -14.34 67.30
N LYS A 279 -7.29 -15.24 68.14
CA LYS A 279 -8.70 -15.53 68.46
C LYS A 279 -9.33 -14.53 69.44
N LEU A 280 -10.66 -14.69 69.60
CA LEU A 280 -11.59 -14.27 70.68
C LEU A 280 -12.24 -12.89 70.45
N SER A 281 -13.51 -12.60 70.77
CA SER A 281 -14.78 -13.33 70.91
C SER A 281 -15.83 -12.30 71.31
N SER A 282 -17.01 -12.35 70.67
CA SER A 282 -18.33 -11.94 71.22
C SER A 282 -18.69 -10.45 71.42
N LYS A 283 -19.89 -10.15 70.89
CA LYS A 283 -21.02 -9.34 71.42
C LYS A 283 -21.12 -7.84 71.12
N ARG A 284 -22.27 -7.54 70.46
CA ARG A 284 -23.22 -6.41 70.65
C ARG A 284 -22.65 -5.05 70.23
N ASN A 285 -23.35 -4.10 69.61
CA ASN A 285 -24.74 -3.72 69.33
C ASN A 285 -24.56 -2.48 68.39
N LEU A 286 -25.44 -1.99 67.52
CA LEU A 286 -26.80 -1.47 67.71
C LEU A 286 -27.29 -0.92 66.34
N LYS A 287 -28.61 -0.91 66.15
CA LYS A 287 -29.42 -0.39 65.03
C LYS A 287 -29.41 1.15 64.88
N MET A 288 -29.68 1.66 63.67
CA MET A 288 -30.90 2.45 63.27
C MET A 288 -30.72 3.09 61.86
N ARG A 289 -31.59 2.81 60.86
CA ARG A 289 -32.84 3.54 60.44
C ARG A 289 -32.50 4.93 59.84
N PHE A 290 -32.95 5.38 58.67
CA PHE A 290 -34.28 5.37 58.02
C PHE A 290 -34.18 5.73 56.51
N GLN A 291 -35.33 5.83 55.85
CA GLN A 291 -35.64 5.60 54.44
C GLN A 291 -36.29 6.84 53.80
N MET A 292 -36.06 7.02 52.49
CA MET A 292 -36.94 7.59 51.45
C MET A 292 -37.26 9.09 51.31
N ASN A 293 -37.52 9.41 50.02
CA ASN A 293 -38.27 10.51 49.41
C ASN A 293 -37.49 11.81 49.15
N SER A 294 -37.08 12.11 47.90
CA SER A 294 -37.83 12.52 46.69
C SER A 294 -37.97 14.04 46.62
N GLU A 295 -37.43 14.66 45.57
CA GLU A 295 -38.20 15.57 44.70
C GLU A 295 -37.39 16.09 43.50
N MET A 296 -38.17 16.39 42.48
CA MET A 296 -37.82 16.80 41.13
C MET A 296 -37.68 18.33 41.03
N LYS A 297 -36.91 18.74 40.01
CA LYS A 297 -37.17 19.87 39.07
C LYS A 297 -36.86 21.33 39.46
N PHE A 298 -36.02 21.93 38.59
CA PHE A 298 -35.93 23.34 38.12
C PHE A 298 -35.61 24.42 39.18
N PHE A 299 -34.80 25.48 38.98
CA PHE A 299 -34.43 26.32 37.83
C PHE A 299 -33.02 26.95 38.03
N SER A 300 -32.49 27.46 36.92
CA SER A 300 -31.36 28.40 36.69
C SER A 300 -30.84 29.29 37.83
N HIS A 301 -29.53 29.54 37.84
CA HIS A 301 -28.92 30.86 37.55
C HIS A 301 -27.61 30.65 36.78
#